data_AF-A0A9P5KXW2-F1
#
_entry.id   AF-A0A9P5KXW2-F1
#
_cell.length_a   1.000
_cell.length_b   1.000
_cell.length_c   1.000
_cell.angle_alpha   90.00
_cell.angle_beta   90.00
_cell.angle_gamma   90.00
#
_symmetry.space_group_name_H-M   'P 1'
#
loop_
_entity.id
_entity.type
_entity.pdbx_description
1 polymer ?
#
loop_
_entity_poly.entity_id
_entity_poly.type
_entity_poly.pdbx_seq_one_letter_code
_entity_poly.pdbx_strand_id
1 'polypeptide(L)'
;MGQSSVFVIRTEYLESFDDETWANIGSQLSEDPDNEAADWVTVVLPEEMELTHSDEDIVRYALHHIQTRRAVVSEVALHNMGVACISIPIPTSSADTATILTRAETDGNQWLEYIRIGVANLDREVIFGCR
;
A
#
# COMPACT_ATOMS: atom_id res chain seq x y z
N MET A 1 -12.42 1.90 -13.23
CA MET A 1 -10.96 1.63 -13.37
C MET A 1 -10.49 1.25 -11.99
N GLY A 2 -10.05 0.01 -11.78
CA GLY A 2 -9.58 -0.43 -10.46
C GLY A 2 -8.36 0.37 -10.04
N GLN A 3 -8.26 0.70 -8.74
CA GLN A 3 -7.09 1.37 -8.20
C GLN A 3 -6.02 0.31 -7.91
N SER A 4 -4.84 0.44 -8.53
CA SER A 4 -3.76 -0.55 -8.38
C SER A 4 -3.10 -0.47 -7.00
N SER A 5 -2.67 -1.61 -6.47
CA SER A 5 -1.76 -1.62 -5.32
C SER A 5 -0.34 -1.31 -5.77
N VAL A 6 0.44 -0.63 -4.94
CA VAL A 6 1.89 -0.44 -5.13
C VAL A 6 2.73 -1.61 -4.60
N PHE A 7 2.09 -2.60 -3.99
CA PHE A 7 2.73 -3.80 -3.46
C PHE A 7 2.43 -5.02 -4.33
N VAL A 8 3.47 -5.78 -4.67
CA VAL A 8 3.39 -6.95 -5.56
C VAL A 8 3.90 -8.18 -4.84
N ILE A 9 3.09 -9.24 -4.79
CA ILE A 9 3.50 -10.57 -4.29
C ILE A 9 4.23 -11.30 -5.40
N ARG A 10 5.33 -11.98 -5.08
CA ARG A 10 6.07 -12.77 -6.08
C ARG A 10 5.31 -14.05 -6.43
N THR A 11 5.31 -14.39 -7.71
CA THR A 11 4.50 -15.48 -8.28
C THR A 11 4.84 -16.85 -7.71
N GLU A 12 6.07 -17.09 -7.27
CA GLU A 12 6.48 -18.35 -6.63
C GLU A 12 5.79 -18.62 -5.29
N TYR A 13 5.18 -17.61 -4.67
CA TYR A 13 4.43 -17.76 -3.43
C TYR A 13 2.92 -17.77 -3.65
N LEU A 14 2.42 -17.52 -4.86
CA LEU A 14 0.98 -17.55 -5.13
C LEU A 14 0.38 -18.96 -5.08
N GLU A 15 1.17 -20.01 -5.26
CA GLU A 15 0.70 -21.42 -5.25
C GLU A 15 0.54 -22.03 -3.84
N SER A 16 1.05 -21.39 -2.77
CA SER A 16 1.01 -21.94 -1.40
C SER A 16 0.04 -21.23 -0.46
N PHE A 17 -0.67 -20.20 -0.92
CA PHE A 17 -1.68 -19.53 -0.10
C PHE A 17 -3.03 -20.18 -0.39
N ASP A 18 -3.35 -21.25 0.33
CA ASP A 18 -4.71 -21.80 0.37
C ASP A 18 -5.71 -20.70 0.75
N ASP A 19 -6.85 -20.73 0.06
CA ASP A 19 -7.99 -19.79 -0.01
C ASP A 19 -8.54 -19.23 1.33
N GLU A 20 -8.06 -19.68 2.49
CA GLU A 20 -8.61 -19.30 3.80
C GLU A 20 -7.91 -18.12 4.47
N THR A 21 -6.68 -17.77 4.10
CA THR A 21 -6.00 -16.55 4.62
C THR A 21 -6.25 -15.33 3.74
N TRP A 22 -6.69 -15.56 2.50
CA TRP A 22 -7.10 -14.51 1.54
C TRP A 22 -8.35 -13.74 1.99
N ALA A 23 -9.15 -14.30 2.91
CA ALA A 23 -10.38 -13.67 3.40
C ALA A 23 -10.15 -12.37 4.21
N ASN A 24 -8.93 -12.09 4.69
CA ASN A 24 -8.66 -10.88 5.48
C ASN A 24 -7.78 -9.82 4.81
N ILE A 25 -7.18 -10.10 3.64
CA ILE A 25 -6.37 -9.12 2.89
C ILE A 25 -6.86 -8.97 1.44
N GLY A 26 -7.55 -9.97 0.90
CA GLY A 26 -7.97 -10.04 -0.51
C GLY A 26 -9.47 -10.21 -0.77
N SER A 27 -10.33 -10.32 0.25
CA SER A 27 -11.79 -10.53 0.03
C SER A 27 -12.52 -9.34 -0.61
N GLN A 28 -11.81 -8.29 -0.98
CA GLN A 28 -12.31 -7.10 -1.68
C GLN A 28 -11.67 -6.88 -3.06
N LEU A 29 -10.79 -7.78 -3.53
CA LEU A 29 -10.04 -7.54 -4.78
C LEU A 29 -10.58 -8.26 -6.02
N SER A 30 -11.66 -9.04 -5.91
CA SER A 30 -12.26 -9.64 -7.11
C SER A 30 -13.71 -10.06 -6.88
N GLU A 31 -14.61 -9.08 -6.80
CA GLU A 31 -15.99 -9.16 -7.33
C GLU A 31 -16.60 -7.76 -7.18
N ASP A 32 -16.44 -6.90 -8.18
CA ASP A 32 -16.83 -5.47 -8.19
C ASP A 32 -18.36 -5.31 -8.29
N PRO A 33 -19.02 -4.63 -7.33
CA PRO A 33 -20.34 -4.05 -7.54
C PRO A 33 -20.37 -2.57 -7.12
N ASP A 34 -19.23 -1.87 -7.26
CA ASP A 34 -18.91 -0.46 -6.94
C ASP A 34 -17.71 -0.42 -5.97
N ASN A 35 -16.49 -0.29 -6.53
CA ASN A 35 -15.38 0.52 -5.97
C ASN A 35 -15.51 0.72 -4.45
N GLU A 36 -15.24 -0.33 -3.65
CA GLU A 36 -15.43 -0.25 -2.20
C GLU A 36 -14.71 0.98 -1.70
N ALA A 37 -15.48 1.90 -1.12
CA ALA A 37 -14.93 3.13 -0.59
C ALA A 37 -13.78 2.73 0.33
N ALA A 38 -12.58 3.19 0.03
CA ALA A 38 -11.41 3.05 0.88
C ALA A 38 -10.81 4.42 1.12
N ASP A 39 -10.40 4.66 2.35
CA ASP A 39 -9.53 5.77 2.68
C ASP A 39 -8.10 5.36 2.34
N TRP A 40 -7.45 6.11 1.46
CA TRP A 40 -6.07 5.87 1.06
C TRP A 40 -5.13 6.69 1.92
N VAL A 41 -4.31 6.00 2.70
CA VAL A 41 -3.23 6.62 3.45
C VAL A 41 -2.01 6.72 2.56
N THR A 42 -1.66 7.94 2.16
CA THR A 42 -0.63 8.21 1.18
C THR A 42 0.57 8.93 1.80
N VAL A 43 1.77 8.45 1.50
CA VAL A 43 3.03 9.15 1.78
C VAL A 43 3.72 9.47 0.47
N VAL A 44 3.91 10.76 0.20
CA VAL A 44 4.68 11.26 -0.94
C VAL A 44 6.16 10.95 -0.72
N LEU A 45 6.80 10.43 -1.76
CA LEU A 45 8.20 10.05 -1.77
C LEU A 45 9.01 11.08 -2.58
N PRO A 46 10.23 11.42 -2.15
CA PRO A 46 11.22 12.04 -3.02
C PRO A 46 11.56 11.13 -4.21
N GLU A 47 11.62 11.68 -5.42
CA GLU A 47 11.91 10.92 -6.65
C GLU A 47 13.28 10.25 -6.60
N GLU A 48 14.26 10.85 -5.91
CA GLU A 48 15.61 10.30 -5.81
C GLU A 48 15.63 8.93 -5.12
N MET A 49 14.60 8.60 -4.32
CA MET A 49 14.46 7.30 -3.69
C MET A 49 14.32 6.16 -4.70
N GLU A 50 13.85 6.43 -5.93
CA GLU A 50 13.76 5.46 -7.02
C GLU A 50 15.11 4.75 -7.26
N LEU A 51 16.21 5.49 -7.20
CA LEU A 51 17.55 4.97 -7.54
C LEU A 51 18.44 4.74 -6.33
N THR A 52 18.09 5.32 -5.17
CA THR A 52 18.99 5.38 -4.01
C THR A 52 18.57 4.49 -2.83
N HIS A 53 17.30 4.04 -2.81
CA HIS A 53 16.74 3.32 -1.66
C HIS A 53 16.19 1.95 -2.06
N SER A 54 16.38 0.95 -1.19
CA SER A 54 15.73 -0.36 -1.36
C SER A 54 14.22 -0.26 -1.11
N ASP A 55 13.46 -1.27 -1.53
CA ASP A 55 12.02 -1.36 -1.21
C ASP A 55 11.77 -1.31 0.30
N GLU A 56 12.64 -1.98 1.06
CA GLU A 56 12.58 -1.97 2.52
C GLU A 56 12.74 -0.55 3.10
N ASP A 57 13.71 0.22 2.57
CA ASP A 57 13.95 1.58 3.03
C ASP A 57 12.82 2.53 2.65
N ILE A 58 12.20 2.35 1.49
CA ILE A 58 11.03 3.12 1.04
C ILE A 58 9.83 2.85 1.95
N VAL A 59 9.55 1.59 2.29
CA VAL A 59 8.43 1.27 3.20
C VAL A 59 8.71 1.78 4.62
N ARG A 60 9.94 1.66 5.13
CA ARG A 60 10.32 2.25 6.42
C ARG A 60 10.13 3.77 6.44
N TYR A 61 10.48 4.45 5.36
CA TYR A 61 10.24 5.89 5.20
C TYR A 61 8.75 6.21 5.28
N ALA A 62 7.92 5.46 4.54
CA ALA A 62 6.47 5.62 4.58
C ALA A 62 5.89 5.40 5.98
N LEU A 63 6.29 4.32 6.66
CA LEU A 63 5.87 4.03 8.03
C LEU A 63 6.24 5.15 9.01
N HIS A 64 7.46 5.68 8.92
CA HIS A 64 7.87 6.81 9.76
C HIS A 64 6.99 8.04 9.54
N HIS A 65 6.59 8.32 8.30
CA HIS A 65 5.70 9.42 7.98
C HIS A 65 4.26 9.19 8.47
N ILE A 66 3.77 7.96 8.42
CA ILE A 66 2.47 7.58 9.01
C ILE A 66 2.48 7.80 10.52
N GLN A 67 3.51 7.27 11.21
CA GLN A 67 3.68 7.39 12.67
C GLN A 67 3.79 8.84 13.13
N THR A 68 4.47 9.69 12.35
CA THR A 68 4.62 11.13 12.64
C THR A 68 3.45 11.98 12.13
N ARG A 69 2.36 11.34 11.66
CA ARG A 69 1.13 11.99 11.15
C ARG A 69 1.39 12.95 9.98
N ARG A 70 2.33 12.59 9.11
CA ARG A 70 2.68 13.31 7.88
C ARG A 70 2.11 12.66 6.62
N ALA A 71 1.32 11.60 6.77
CA ALA A 71 0.59 10.97 5.68
C ALA A 71 -0.69 11.77 5.35
N VAL A 72 -1.09 11.72 4.08
CA VAL A 72 -2.34 12.28 3.56
C VAL A 72 -3.40 11.19 3.54
N VAL A 73 -4.63 11.50 3.96
CA VAL A 73 -5.78 10.59 3.82
C VAL A 73 -6.69 11.13 2.73
N SER A 74 -7.02 10.31 1.74
CA SER A 74 -7.87 10.68 0.60
C SER A 74 -8.76 9.52 0.14
N GLU A 75 -9.87 9.81 -0.52
CA GLU A 75 -10.77 8.78 -1.08
C GLU A 75 -10.20 8.09 -2.34
N VAL A 76 -9.03 8.55 -2.81
CA VAL A 76 -8.35 8.04 -4.00
C VAL A 76 -6.86 7.82 -3.73
N ALA A 77 -6.27 6.84 -4.38
CA ALA A 77 -4.83 6.61 -4.36
C ALA A 77 -4.10 7.65 -5.23
N LEU A 78 -3.16 8.40 -4.64
CA LEU A 78 -2.52 9.50 -5.37
C LEU A 78 -1.50 9.04 -6.42
N HIS A 79 -0.98 7.81 -6.34
CA HIS A 79 -0.09 7.28 -7.36
C HIS A 79 -0.81 7.13 -8.72
N ASN A 80 -2.12 6.84 -8.72
CA ASN A 80 -2.94 6.83 -9.92
C ASN A 80 -3.17 8.23 -10.53
N MET A 81 -2.84 9.28 -9.77
CA MET A 81 -2.89 10.68 -10.20
C MET A 81 -1.49 11.21 -10.59
N GLY A 82 -0.50 10.33 -10.68
CA GLY A 82 0.87 10.67 -11.07
C GLY A 82 1.74 11.22 -9.95
N VAL A 83 1.36 10.99 -8.69
CA VAL A 83 2.18 11.38 -7.54
C VAL A 83 3.12 10.25 -7.15
N ALA A 84 4.42 10.52 -7.06
CA ALA A 84 5.37 9.53 -6.55
C ALA A 84 5.11 9.24 -5.06
N CYS A 85 4.46 8.12 -4.76
CA CYS A 85 3.98 7.85 -3.40
C CYS A 85 3.70 6.38 -3.12
N ILE A 86 3.68 6.04 -1.82
CA ILE A 86 3.05 4.81 -1.32
C ILE A 86 1.63 5.17 -0.88
N SER A 87 0.63 4.49 -1.44
CA SER A 87 -0.76 4.59 -0.98
C SER A 87 -1.23 3.23 -0.45
N ILE A 88 -1.65 3.19 0.82
CA ILE A 88 -2.18 2.00 1.48
C ILE A 88 -3.71 2.14 1.56
N PRO A 89 -4.49 1.22 0.98
CA PRO A 89 -5.95 1.26 1.08
C PRO A 89 -6.39 0.81 2.47
N ILE A 90 -7.23 1.61 3.11
CA ILE A 90 -7.88 1.27 4.39
C ILE A 90 -9.38 1.18 4.13
N PRO A 91 -10.03 0.03 4.36
CA PRO A 91 -11.47 -0.10 4.17
C PRO A 91 -12.21 1.00 4.92
N THR A 92 -13.09 1.73 4.20
CA THR A 92 -13.82 2.84 4.82
C THR A 92 -14.69 2.26 5.91
N SER A 93 -14.39 2.67 7.13
CA SER A 93 -15.26 2.47 8.27
C SER A 93 -15.53 3.84 8.85
N SER A 94 -16.58 4.00 9.67
CA SER A 94 -16.89 5.27 10.35
C SER A 94 -15.84 5.64 11.44
N ALA A 95 -14.57 5.30 11.20
CA ALA A 95 -13.45 5.48 12.09
C ALA A 95 -12.82 6.86 11.91
N ASP A 96 -12.24 7.39 12.97
CA ASP A 96 -11.52 8.66 12.91
C ASP A 96 -10.15 8.51 12.20
N THR A 97 -9.57 9.65 11.81
CA THR A 97 -8.25 9.69 11.14
C THR A 97 -7.16 8.99 11.95
N ALA A 98 -7.22 9.02 13.29
CA ALA A 98 -6.23 8.35 14.13
C ALA A 98 -6.29 6.83 13.95
N THR A 99 -7.49 6.25 13.96
CA THR A 99 -7.71 4.82 13.73
C THR A 99 -7.28 4.41 12.33
N ILE A 100 -7.58 5.23 11.32
CA ILE A 100 -7.15 5.00 9.93
C ILE A 100 -5.62 4.91 9.85
N LEU A 101 -4.90 5.86 10.46
CA LEU A 101 -3.43 5.86 10.46
C LEU A 101 -2.84 4.66 11.24
N THR A 102 -3.44 4.25 12.35
CA THR A 102 -3.00 3.05 13.10
C THR A 102 -3.18 1.76 12.29
N ARG A 103 -4.27 1.65 11.51
CA ARG A 103 -4.46 0.52 10.60
C ARG A 103 -3.43 0.53 9.48
N ALA A 104 -3.22 1.69 8.84
CA ALA A 104 -2.21 1.82 7.80
C ALA A 104 -0.79 1.51 8.28
N GLU A 105 -0.46 1.87 9.52
CA GLU A 105 0.80 1.47 10.14
C GLU A 105 0.90 -0.06 10.31
N THR A 106 -0.19 -0.71 10.74
CA THR A 106 -0.24 -2.17 10.91
C THR A 106 -0.03 -2.87 9.57
N ASP A 107 -0.78 -2.47 8.55
CA ASP A 107 -0.72 -3.03 7.20
C ASP A 107 0.65 -2.77 6.57
N GLY A 108 1.19 -1.56 6.72
CA GLY A 108 2.53 -1.21 6.25
C GLY A 108 3.65 -2.04 6.91
N ASN A 109 3.53 -2.36 8.21
CA ASN A 109 4.47 -3.24 8.90
C ASN A 109 4.39 -4.69 8.39
N GLN A 110 3.19 -5.16 8.06
CA GLN A 110 3.02 -6.48 7.46
C GLN A 110 3.66 -6.56 6.07
N TRP A 111 3.45 -5.53 5.23
CA TRP A 111 4.13 -5.43 3.93
C TRP A 111 5.65 -5.36 4.07
N LEU A 112 6.16 -4.62 5.06
CA LEU A 112 7.59 -4.57 5.35
C LEU A 112 8.15 -5.95 5.67
N GLU A 113 7.43 -6.75 6.46
CA GLU A 113 7.85 -8.11 6.78
C GLU A 113 7.87 -9.00 5.53
N TYR A 114 6.85 -8.92 4.67
CA TYR A 114 6.82 -9.65 3.40
C TYR A 114 7.95 -9.27 2.45
N ILE A 115 8.33 -8.00 2.41
CA ILE A 115 9.48 -7.52 1.62
C ILE A 115 10.78 -8.10 2.21
N ARG A 116 10.94 -8.09 3.54
CA ARG A 116 12.13 -8.62 4.22
C ARG A 116 12.36 -10.10 3.96
N ILE A 117 11.29 -10.89 3.96
CA ILE A 117 11.37 -12.34 3.70
C ILE A 117 11.35 -12.67 2.20
N GLY A 118 11.27 -11.66 1.32
CA GLY A 118 11.32 -11.80 -0.13
C GLY A 118 10.02 -12.30 -0.77
N VAL A 119 8.90 -12.26 -0.06
CA VAL A 119 7.57 -12.66 -0.56
C VAL A 119 6.91 -11.54 -1.38
N ALA A 120 7.25 -10.29 -1.08
CA ALA A 120 6.74 -9.11 -1.77
C ALA A 120 7.85 -8.19 -2.26
N ASN A 121 7.57 -7.37 -3.27
CA ASN A 121 8.36 -6.22 -3.67
C ASN A 121 7.43 -5.01 -3.88
N LEU A 122 8.00 -3.82 -4.05
CA LEU A 122 7.26 -2.65 -4.51
C LEU A 122 7.17 -2.62 -6.03
N ASP A 123 6.01 -2.20 -6.56
CA ASP A 123 5.86 -1.83 -7.96
C ASP A 123 6.46 -0.43 -8.18
N ARG A 124 7.75 -0.39 -8.48
CA ARG A 124 8.47 0.88 -8.68
C ARG A 124 8.01 1.62 -9.94
N GLU A 125 7.46 0.93 -10.93
CA GLU A 125 6.91 1.57 -12.13
C GLU A 125 5.60 2.31 -11.80
N VAL A 126 4.75 1.74 -10.96
CA VAL A 126 3.55 2.45 -10.48
C VAL A 126 3.91 3.60 -9.55
N ILE A 127 4.89 3.40 -8.67
CA ILE A 127 5.31 4.44 -7.70
C ILE A 127 6.01 5.61 -8.40
N PHE A 128 6.94 5.37 -9.32
CA PHE A 128 7.80 6.42 -9.88
C PHE A 128 7.62 6.65 -11.39
N GLY A 129 6.88 5.78 -12.08
CA GLY A 129 6.81 5.77 -13.55
C GLY A 129 5.74 6.69 -14.18
N CYS A 130 4.90 7.35 -13.38
CA CYS A 130 4.01 8.37 -13.92
C CYS A 130 4.79 9.65 -14.27
N ARG A 131 5.23 9.72 -15.53
CA ARG A 131 5.85 10.91 -16.15
C ARG A 131 5.08 11.32 -17.40
#